data_AF-A0A436EIN9-F1
#
_entry.id   AF-A0A436EIN9-F1
#
_cell.length_a   1.000
_cell.length_b   1.000
_cell.length_c   1.000
_cell.angle_alpha   90.00
_cell.angle_beta   90.00
_cell.angle_gamma   90.00
#
_symmetry.space_group_name_H-M   'P 1'
#
loop_
_entity.id
_entity.type
_entity.pdbx_description
1 polymer ?
#
loop_
_entity_poly.entity_id
_entity_poly.type
_entity_poly.pdbx_seq_one_letter_code
_entity_poly.pdbx_strand_id
1 'polypeptide(L)'
;MLQISPAPFHSILVVQTKFIGDLVLASALAKNLRLAFPGASIVFLCEARFESFVIAHDIASEVVTFRRDRMRGTSLERGKELYAMVRALRRFRFDLTIDLTDSKTSRIVTGLVNAKTRVGYSPSERPLRMLERQPANVFAKPYGFDGQHFLYRYLSPLEALGIELRTVIPNLEPLPMETAKALALLGKRHLRPNAFIAVHAGASFEGRRWQPERFAAVIVEIAGETGLDVVLVGGPDEREIAERIVART
;
A
#
# COMPACT_ATOMS: atom_id res chain seq x y z
N MET A 1 6.97 25.48 -18.59
CA MET A 1 7.29 24.43 -17.61
C MET A 1 8.41 24.97 -16.73
N LEU A 2 8.13 25.28 -15.46
CA LEU A 2 9.20 25.61 -14.51
C LEU A 2 9.99 24.31 -14.29
N GLN A 3 11.21 24.24 -14.83
CA GLN A 3 12.18 23.23 -14.46
C GLN A 3 12.54 23.47 -13.00
N ILE A 4 11.86 22.76 -12.09
CA ILE A 4 12.31 22.65 -10.72
C ILE A 4 13.59 21.83 -10.80
N SER A 5 14.76 22.49 -10.81
CA SER A 5 15.99 21.79 -10.43
C SER A 5 15.72 21.20 -9.05
N PRO A 6 15.81 19.87 -8.84
CA PRO A 6 15.46 19.28 -7.57
C PRO A 6 16.47 19.77 -6.54
N ALA A 7 16.08 20.78 -5.77
CA ALA A 7 16.71 20.99 -4.47
C ALA A 7 16.62 19.65 -3.73
N PRO A 8 17.72 19.15 -3.13
CA PRO A 8 17.69 17.84 -2.52
C PRO A 8 16.63 17.84 -1.41
N PHE A 9 15.66 16.94 -1.53
CA PHE A 9 14.69 16.70 -0.46
C PHE A 9 15.37 15.85 0.61
N HIS A 10 15.20 16.22 1.88
CA HIS A 10 15.81 15.56 3.02
C HIS A 10 14.78 14.83 3.89
N SER A 11 13.52 15.28 3.89
CA SER A 11 12.47 14.70 4.71
C SER A 11 11.18 14.61 3.89
N ILE A 12 10.85 13.40 3.47
CA ILE A 12 9.79 13.11 2.52
C ILE A 12 8.66 12.35 3.21
N LEU A 13 7.44 12.90 3.14
CA LEU A 13 6.22 12.20 3.55
C LEU A 13 5.55 11.55 2.35
N VAL A 14 5.31 10.24 2.40
CA VAL A 14 4.43 9.54 1.45
C VAL A 14 3.13 9.16 2.15
N VAL A 15 2.01 9.69 1.66
CA VAL A 15 0.67 9.42 2.23
C VAL A 15 0.00 8.29 1.46
N GLN A 16 0.01 7.09 2.04
CA GLN A 16 -0.62 5.89 1.48
C GLN A 16 -1.50 5.19 2.52
N THR A 17 -2.78 5.57 2.54
CA THR A 17 -3.77 5.12 3.55
C THR A 17 -4.73 4.05 3.03
N LYS A 18 -4.44 3.46 1.85
CA LYS A 18 -5.25 2.39 1.25
C LYS A 18 -4.79 1.00 1.72
N PHE A 19 -4.85 -0.01 0.85
CA PHE A 19 -4.69 -1.42 1.23
C PHE A 19 -3.30 -1.95 0.88
N ILE A 20 -3.04 -3.22 1.20
CA ILE A 20 -1.72 -3.83 1.02
C ILE A 20 -1.24 -3.80 -0.44
N GLY A 21 -2.12 -4.01 -1.41
CA GLY A 21 -1.76 -3.90 -2.83
C GLY A 21 -1.25 -2.52 -3.20
N ASP A 22 -1.83 -1.47 -2.63
CA ASP A 22 -1.38 -0.09 -2.83
C ASP A 22 0.00 0.17 -2.19
N LEU A 23 0.32 -0.49 -1.07
CA LEU A 23 1.64 -0.42 -0.44
C LEU A 23 2.71 -1.14 -1.29
N VAL A 24 2.35 -2.29 -1.88
CA VAL A 24 3.24 -2.98 -2.83
C VAL A 24 3.54 -2.07 -4.02
N LEU A 25 2.55 -1.39 -4.61
CA LEU A 25 2.80 -0.43 -5.69
C LEU A 25 3.63 0.77 -5.22
N ALA A 26 3.38 1.28 -4.01
CA ALA A 26 4.14 2.39 -3.43
C ALA A 26 5.60 2.04 -3.11
N SER A 27 5.96 0.76 -2.96
CA SER A 27 7.35 0.35 -2.73
C SER A 27 8.26 0.69 -3.91
N ALA A 28 7.75 0.59 -5.15
CA ALA A 28 8.48 1.01 -6.34
C ALA A 28 8.75 2.52 -6.34
N LEU A 29 7.78 3.33 -5.91
CA LEU A 29 7.98 4.78 -5.71
C LEU A 29 9.05 5.04 -4.64
N ALA A 30 8.97 4.36 -3.49
CA ALA A 30 9.92 4.55 -2.41
C ALA A 30 11.36 4.19 -2.83
N LYS A 31 11.53 3.12 -3.61
CA LYS A 31 12.83 2.73 -4.15
C LYS A 31 13.41 3.78 -5.10
N ASN A 32 12.59 4.37 -5.99
CA ASN A 32 13.05 5.47 -6.83
C ASN A 32 13.42 6.71 -6.00
N LEU A 33 12.65 7.05 -4.96
CA LEU A 33 12.99 8.17 -4.06
C LEU A 33 14.34 7.97 -3.38
N ARG A 34 14.65 6.77 -2.91
CA ARG A 34 15.96 6.44 -2.31
C ARG A 34 17.10 6.56 -3.33
N LEU A 35 16.86 6.12 -4.57
CA LEU A 35 17.85 6.24 -5.64
C LEU A 35 18.09 7.68 -6.06
N ALA A 36 17.06 8.52 -6.02
CA ALA A 36 17.15 9.94 -6.34
C ALA A 36 17.72 10.77 -5.17
N PHE A 37 17.41 10.40 -3.93
CA PHE A 37 17.80 11.09 -2.70
C PHE A 37 18.33 10.11 -1.65
N PRO A 38 19.58 9.60 -1.78
CA PRO A 38 20.11 8.56 -0.89
C PRO A 38 20.18 8.94 0.60
N GLY A 39 20.23 10.23 0.92
CA GLY A 39 20.24 10.75 2.30
C GLY A 39 18.87 11.19 2.83
N ALA A 40 17.79 11.03 2.07
CA ALA A 40 16.46 11.48 2.49
C ALA A 40 15.84 10.51 3.49
N SER A 41 15.29 11.07 4.57
CA SER A 41 14.38 10.35 5.47
C SER A 41 13.02 10.20 4.79
N ILE A 42 12.62 8.97 4.48
CA ILE A 42 11.32 8.66 3.91
C ILE A 42 10.40 8.16 5.01
N VAL A 43 9.31 8.89 5.22
CA VAL A 43 8.28 8.57 6.22
C VAL A 43 6.99 8.21 5.51
N PHE A 44 6.38 7.08 5.87
CA PHE A 44 5.07 6.68 5.34
C PHE A 44 3.96 6.96 6.34
N LEU A 45 2.83 7.48 5.86
CA LEU A 45 1.56 7.45 6.60
C LEU A 45 0.71 6.29 6.10
N CYS A 46 0.51 5.25 6.93
CA CYS A 46 -0.29 4.08 6.59
C CYS A 46 -1.16 3.56 7.75
N GLU A 47 -2.00 2.56 7.49
CA GLU A 47 -2.80 1.91 8.54
C GLU A 47 -1.89 1.11 9.49
N ALA A 48 -2.19 1.13 10.80
CA ALA A 48 -1.32 0.58 11.84
C ALA A 48 -0.89 -0.87 11.62
N ARG A 49 -1.77 -1.71 11.07
CA ARG A 49 -1.46 -3.12 10.76
C ARG A 49 -0.37 -3.31 9.70
N PHE A 50 -0.03 -2.28 8.93
CA PHE A 50 0.98 -2.35 7.87
C PHE A 50 2.34 -1.76 8.28
N GLU A 51 2.46 -1.21 9.49
CA GLU A 51 3.69 -0.59 9.99
C GLU A 51 4.89 -1.53 9.88
N SER A 52 4.75 -2.73 10.47
CA SER A 52 5.83 -3.72 10.46
C SER A 52 6.22 -4.15 9.04
N PHE A 53 5.25 -4.25 8.13
CA PHE A 53 5.52 -4.60 6.73
C PHE A 53 6.33 -3.49 6.02
N VAL A 54 5.95 -2.23 6.20
CA VAL A 54 6.61 -1.08 5.56
C VAL A 54 8.06 -0.93 6.05
N ILE A 55 8.30 -1.09 7.36
CA ILE A 55 9.65 -1.02 7.93
C ILE A 55 10.48 -2.23 7.53
N ALA A 56 9.95 -3.44 7.68
CA ALA A 56 10.73 -4.66 7.52
C ALA A 56 11.17 -4.90 6.06
N HIS A 57 10.35 -4.50 5.08
CA HIS A 57 10.71 -4.55 3.67
C HIS A 57 11.42 -3.29 3.15
N ASP A 58 11.91 -2.45 4.06
CA ASP A 58 12.68 -1.26 3.72
C ASP A 58 11.96 -0.37 2.70
N ILE A 59 10.64 -0.21 2.87
CA ILE A 59 9.83 0.71 2.06
C ILE A 59 10.04 2.13 2.61
N ALA A 60 10.02 2.30 3.93
CA ALA A 60 10.26 3.58 4.60
C ALA A 60 11.20 3.40 5.79
N SER A 61 11.94 4.45 6.14
CA SER A 61 12.77 4.47 7.34
C SER A 61 11.93 4.60 8.61
N GLU A 62 10.78 5.27 8.48
CA GLU A 62 9.88 5.61 9.58
C GLU A 62 8.42 5.51 9.11
N VAL A 63 7.52 5.20 10.03
CA VAL A 63 6.08 5.11 9.75
C VAL A 63 5.31 5.90 10.80
N VAL A 64 4.39 6.74 10.34
CA VAL A 64 3.31 7.25 11.18
C VAL A 64 2.06 6.46 10.85
N THR A 65 1.43 5.90 11.88
CA THR A 65 0.26 5.05 11.69
C THR A 65 -1.04 5.76 12.03
N PHE A 66 -2.13 5.20 11.51
CA PHE A 66 -3.48 5.51 11.97
C PHE A 66 -4.33 4.25 12.07
N ARG A 67 -5.40 4.36 12.86
CA ARG A 67 -6.40 3.33 13.08
C ARG A 67 -7.65 3.60 12.24
N ARG A 68 -7.90 2.73 11.25
CA ARG A 68 -9.02 2.89 10.31
C ARG A 68 -10.39 2.79 10.98
N ASP A 69 -10.52 1.94 11.99
CA ASP A 69 -11.70 1.82 12.84
C ASP A 69 -12.03 3.16 13.52
N ARG A 70 -11.04 3.84 14.10
CA ARG A 70 -11.23 5.16 14.71
C ARG A 70 -11.60 6.24 13.70
N MET A 71 -11.02 6.20 12.50
CA MET A 71 -11.38 7.11 11.41
C MET A 71 -12.82 6.88 10.90
N ARG A 72 -13.38 5.69 11.09
CA ARG A 72 -14.78 5.35 10.77
C ARG A 72 -15.73 5.49 11.96
N GLY A 73 -15.21 5.67 13.17
CA GLY A 73 -15.97 5.84 14.40
C GLY A 73 -16.62 7.22 14.53
N THR A 74 -16.88 7.61 15.78
CA THR A 74 -17.51 8.89 16.14
C THR A 74 -16.69 10.09 15.70
N SER A 75 -17.32 11.26 15.56
CA SER A 75 -16.62 12.51 15.20
C SER A 75 -15.48 12.84 16.17
N LEU A 76 -15.63 12.51 17.45
CA LEU A 76 -14.59 12.69 18.46
C LEU A 76 -13.40 11.76 18.23
N GLU A 77 -13.63 10.48 17.94
CA GLU A 77 -12.56 9.52 17.64
C GLU A 77 -11.80 9.90 16.37
N ARG A 78 -12.52 10.25 15.30
CA ARG A 78 -11.92 10.74 14.06
C ARG A 78 -11.09 11.99 14.29
N GLY A 79 -11.59 12.94 15.07
CA GLY A 79 -10.87 14.18 15.41
C GLY A 79 -9.60 13.92 16.22
N LYS A 80 -9.67 13.04 17.22
CA LYS A 80 -8.51 12.62 18.03
C LYS A 80 -7.45 11.92 17.18
N GLU A 81 -7.87 11.01 16.31
CA GLU A 81 -6.96 10.28 15.42
C GLU A 81 -6.29 11.23 14.41
N LEU A 82 -7.06 12.15 13.81
CA LEU A 82 -6.52 13.17 12.91
C LEU A 82 -5.50 14.09 13.60
N TYR A 83 -5.83 14.55 14.81
CA TYR A 83 -4.90 15.35 15.61
C TYR A 83 -3.62 14.58 15.92
N ALA A 84 -3.73 13.32 16.34
CA ALA A 84 -2.58 12.47 16.65
C ALA A 84 -1.67 12.27 15.43
N MET A 85 -2.25 11.95 14.27
CA MET A 85 -1.53 11.82 13.00
C MET A 85 -0.77 13.11 12.66
N VAL A 86 -1.47 14.25 12.61
CA VAL A 86 -0.86 15.54 12.22
C VAL A 86 0.22 15.96 13.20
N ARG A 87 0.00 15.76 14.52
CA ARG A 87 1.00 16.07 15.55
C ARG A 87 2.26 15.23 15.40
N ALA A 88 2.12 13.93 15.11
CA ALA A 88 3.26 13.05 14.87
C ALA A 88 4.02 13.47 13.61
N LEU A 89 3.32 13.69 12.49
CA LEU A 89 3.90 14.07 11.20
C LEU A 89 4.67 15.40 11.26
N ARG A 90 4.13 16.41 11.97
CA ARG A 90 4.79 17.72 12.06
C ARG A 90 6.16 17.70 12.74
N ARG A 91 6.51 16.63 13.46
CA ARG A 91 7.84 16.46 14.08
C ARG A 91 8.95 16.25 13.07
N PHE A 92 8.63 15.71 11.89
CA PHE A 92 9.60 15.36 10.86
C PHE A 92 9.99 16.55 9.96
N ARG A 93 9.29 17.69 10.05
CA ARG A 93 9.57 18.92 9.28
C ARG A 93 9.80 18.64 7.78
N PHE A 94 8.81 17.99 7.16
CA PHE A 94 8.89 17.57 5.77
C PHE A 94 9.12 18.75 4.80
N ASP A 95 10.03 18.57 3.85
CA ASP A 95 10.24 19.47 2.72
C ASP A 95 9.48 19.02 1.46
N LEU A 96 9.12 17.73 1.40
CA LEU A 96 8.26 17.13 0.38
C LEU A 96 7.13 16.29 0.99
N THR A 97 5.91 16.44 0.48
CA THR A 97 4.83 15.48 0.66
C THR A 97 4.35 14.92 -0.67
N ILE A 98 4.07 13.61 -0.75
CA ILE A 98 3.44 12.95 -1.88
C ILE A 98 2.15 12.27 -1.42
N ASP A 99 1.00 12.77 -1.86
CA ASP A 99 -0.30 12.15 -1.56
C ASP A 99 -0.72 11.15 -2.65
N LEU A 100 -0.50 9.86 -2.38
CA LEU A 100 -0.90 8.75 -3.24
C LEU A 100 -2.36 8.31 -3.01
N THR A 101 -2.91 8.64 -1.84
CA THR A 101 -4.26 8.24 -1.46
C THR A 101 -5.30 9.01 -2.24
N ASP A 102 -5.09 10.33 -2.36
CA ASP A 102 -6.00 11.28 -3.02
C ASP A 102 -7.42 11.30 -2.43
N SER A 103 -7.51 11.27 -1.10
CA SER A 103 -8.77 11.35 -0.37
C SER A 103 -8.96 12.71 0.28
N LYS A 104 -10.19 13.05 0.68
CA LYS A 104 -10.47 14.27 1.44
C LYS A 104 -9.63 14.35 2.71
N THR A 105 -9.51 13.25 3.44
CA THR A 105 -8.71 13.17 4.67
C THR A 105 -7.22 13.34 4.40
N SER A 106 -6.67 12.67 3.39
CA SER A 106 -5.24 12.77 3.07
C SER A 106 -4.86 14.18 2.60
N ARG A 107 -5.74 14.87 1.87
CA ARG A 107 -5.57 16.28 1.50
C ARG A 107 -5.57 17.19 2.73
N ILE A 108 -6.46 16.97 3.71
CA ILE A 108 -6.44 17.73 4.97
C ILE A 108 -5.12 17.50 5.72
N VAL A 109 -4.68 16.25 5.86
CA VAL A 109 -3.41 15.90 6.53
C VAL A 109 -2.23 16.58 5.82
N THR A 110 -2.12 16.44 4.51
CA THR A 110 -1.07 17.06 3.69
C THR A 110 -1.05 18.58 3.81
N GLY A 111 -2.23 19.21 3.78
CA GLY A 111 -2.37 20.66 3.98
C GLY A 111 -1.95 21.12 5.38
N LEU A 112 -2.25 20.35 6.43
CA LEU A 112 -1.85 20.65 7.80
C LEU A 112 -0.35 20.40 8.03
N VAL A 113 0.24 19.39 7.39
CA VAL A 113 1.69 19.15 7.43
C VAL A 113 2.45 20.30 6.76
N ASN A 114 1.91 20.84 5.67
CA ASN A 114 2.38 22.07 5.01
C ASN A 114 3.87 22.06 4.61
N ALA A 115 4.34 20.98 3.99
CA ALA A 115 5.68 20.96 3.37
C ALA A 115 5.79 22.02 2.25
N LYS A 116 7.02 22.45 1.94
CA LYS A 116 7.27 23.44 0.87
C LYS A 116 6.82 22.92 -0.50
N THR A 117 7.15 21.67 -0.81
CA THR A 117 6.71 20.99 -2.03
C THR A 117 5.66 19.95 -1.68
N ARG A 118 4.50 20.04 -2.32
CA ARG A 118 3.36 19.13 -2.09
C ARG A 118 2.88 18.59 -3.42
N VAL A 119 3.12 17.31 -3.63
CA VAL A 119 2.70 16.57 -4.81
C VAL A 119 1.37 15.88 -4.52
N GLY A 120 0.42 16.02 -5.43
CA GLY A 120 -0.86 15.33 -5.40
C GLY A 120 -1.43 15.23 -6.81
N TYR A 121 -2.49 14.45 -6.99
CA TYR A 121 -3.08 14.30 -8.32
C TYR A 121 -3.91 15.52 -8.71
N SER A 122 -3.89 15.84 -10.01
CA SER A 122 -4.78 16.86 -10.57
C SER A 122 -6.24 16.42 -10.39
N PRO A 123 -7.10 17.26 -9.79
CA PRO A 123 -8.52 16.94 -9.66
C PRO A 123 -9.19 16.79 -11.03
N SER A 124 -10.05 15.78 -11.19
CA SER A 124 -10.81 15.54 -12.42
C SER A 124 -12.05 16.42 -12.54
N GLU A 125 -12.63 16.88 -11.43
CA GLU A 125 -13.88 17.64 -11.40
C GLU A 125 -13.64 19.15 -11.30
N ARG A 126 -14.38 19.93 -12.09
CA ARG A 126 -14.45 21.39 -12.00
C ARG A 126 -15.92 21.83 -12.05
N PRO A 127 -16.39 22.71 -11.16
CA PRO A 127 -15.66 23.38 -10.07
C PRO A 127 -15.43 22.46 -8.85
N LEU A 128 -14.31 22.68 -8.15
CA LEU A 128 -14.00 21.95 -6.91
C LEU A 128 -14.85 22.47 -5.75
N ARG A 129 -15.44 21.58 -4.95
CA ARG A 129 -16.09 21.98 -3.69
C ARG A 129 -15.04 22.51 -2.71
N MET A 130 -15.43 23.36 -1.76
CA MET A 130 -14.50 24.01 -0.81
C MET A 130 -13.62 23.01 -0.02
N LEU A 131 -14.17 21.85 0.34
CA LEU A 131 -13.47 20.75 1.02
C LEU A 131 -12.73 19.79 0.07
N GLU A 132 -12.75 20.05 -1.24
CA GLU A 132 -12.04 19.29 -2.27
C GLU A 132 -10.82 20.03 -2.80
N ARG A 133 -10.50 21.21 -2.21
CA ARG A 133 -9.28 21.96 -2.49
C ARG A 133 -8.06 21.06 -2.33
N GLN A 134 -7.30 20.93 -3.41
CA GLN A 134 -6.06 20.16 -3.45
C GLN A 134 -4.92 21.07 -2.94
N PRO A 135 -4.30 20.79 -1.78
CA PRO A 135 -3.20 21.61 -1.25
C PRO A 135 -1.90 21.49 -2.06
N ALA A 136 -1.84 20.55 -3.01
CA ALA A 136 -0.68 20.33 -3.86
C ALA A 136 -0.32 21.58 -4.68
N ASN A 137 0.97 21.84 -4.81
CA ASN A 137 1.54 22.84 -5.71
C ASN A 137 2.31 22.20 -6.88
N VAL A 138 2.47 20.88 -6.87
CA VAL A 138 2.97 20.07 -7.98
C VAL A 138 1.91 19.01 -8.29
N PHE A 139 1.46 18.94 -9.54
CA PHE A 139 0.35 18.08 -9.93
C PHE A 139 0.84 16.87 -10.72
N ALA A 140 0.59 15.69 -10.17
CA ALA A 140 0.81 14.41 -10.83
C ALA A 140 -0.38 14.05 -11.73
N LYS A 141 -0.11 13.35 -12.83
CA LYS A 141 -1.15 12.84 -13.72
C LYS A 141 -1.93 11.73 -13.01
N PRO A 142 -3.27 11.75 -13.01
CA PRO A 142 -4.10 10.75 -12.35
C PRO A 142 -4.21 9.45 -13.18
N TYR A 143 -3.09 8.91 -13.71
CA TYR A 143 -3.05 7.75 -14.61
C TYR A 143 -3.98 6.60 -14.18
N GLY A 144 -4.48 5.84 -15.17
CA GLY A 144 -5.39 4.70 -14.96
C GLY A 144 -6.49 4.51 -16.01
N PHE A 145 -6.59 5.38 -17.03
CA PHE A 145 -7.65 5.32 -18.05
C PHE A 145 -7.12 5.21 -19.50
N ASP A 146 -5.80 5.15 -19.69
CA ASP A 146 -5.10 5.10 -20.98
C ASP A 146 -4.56 3.70 -21.32
N GLY A 147 -5.01 2.66 -20.61
CA GLY A 147 -4.58 1.27 -20.82
C GLY A 147 -3.25 0.90 -20.15
N GLN A 148 -2.58 1.83 -19.47
CA GLN A 148 -1.37 1.54 -18.70
C GLN A 148 -1.68 0.83 -17.38
N HIS A 149 -0.73 0.03 -16.90
CA HIS A 149 -0.82 -0.62 -15.60
C HIS A 149 -0.99 0.42 -14.47
N PHE A 150 -1.82 0.12 -13.48
CA PHE A 150 -2.15 1.04 -12.39
C PHE A 150 -0.94 1.52 -11.57
N LEU A 151 0.19 0.81 -11.65
CA LEU A 151 1.48 1.22 -11.11
C LEU A 151 1.92 2.62 -11.58
N TYR A 152 1.68 2.98 -12.85
CA TYR A 152 2.12 4.28 -13.37
C TYR A 152 1.41 5.45 -12.70
N ARG A 153 0.22 5.22 -12.14
CA ARG A 153 -0.41 6.18 -11.23
C ARG A 153 0.48 6.48 -10.02
N TYR A 154 1.06 5.44 -9.43
CA TYR A 154 1.93 5.56 -8.26
C TYR A 154 3.29 6.18 -8.60
N LEU A 155 3.76 6.05 -9.84
CA LEU A 155 5.05 6.60 -10.28
C LEU A 155 4.95 8.02 -10.83
N SER A 156 3.76 8.46 -11.27
CA SER A 156 3.57 9.81 -11.83
C SER A 156 3.93 11.00 -10.93
N PRO A 157 3.88 10.90 -9.59
CA PRO A 157 4.45 11.93 -8.73
C PRO A 157 5.95 12.18 -8.98
N LEU A 158 6.71 11.13 -9.32
CA LEU A 158 8.13 11.23 -9.62
C LEU A 158 8.35 11.94 -10.96
N GLU A 159 7.56 11.59 -11.98
CA GLU A 159 7.57 12.29 -13.27
C GLU A 159 7.26 13.78 -13.11
N ALA A 160 6.26 14.12 -12.28
CA ALA A 160 5.87 15.51 -12.00
C ALA A 160 6.96 16.31 -11.26
N LEU A 161 7.84 15.62 -10.52
CA LEU A 161 9.02 16.18 -9.87
C LEU A 161 10.25 16.21 -10.81
N GLY A 162 10.15 15.68 -12.03
CA GLY A 162 11.29 15.54 -12.94
C GLY A 162 12.30 14.46 -12.53
N ILE A 163 11.88 13.50 -11.71
CA ILE A 163 12.71 12.38 -11.26
C ILE A 163 12.61 11.24 -12.29
N GLU A 164 13.75 10.75 -12.74
CA GLU A 164 13.84 9.62 -13.65
C GLU A 164 13.40 8.31 -12.96
N LEU A 165 12.57 7.52 -13.64
CA LEU A 165 12.12 6.21 -13.16
C LEU A 165 13.18 5.15 -13.44
N ARG A 166 13.94 4.78 -12.41
CA ARG A 166 14.97 3.72 -12.47
C ARG A 166 14.41 2.33 -12.19
N THR A 167 13.26 2.25 -11.52
CA THR A 167 12.59 0.98 -11.25
C THR A 167 11.08 1.11 -11.43
N VAL A 168 10.49 0.16 -12.14
CA VAL A 168 9.06 0.12 -12.49
C VAL A 168 8.42 -1.22 -12.13
N ILE A 169 9.06 -1.97 -11.23
CA ILE A 169 8.57 -3.27 -10.77
C ILE A 169 8.70 -3.28 -9.25
N PRO A 170 7.59 -3.42 -8.49
CA PRO A 170 7.66 -3.71 -7.07
C PRO A 170 8.48 -4.97 -6.82
N ASN A 171 9.57 -4.86 -6.06
CA ASN A 171 10.43 -5.99 -5.74
C ASN A 171 10.49 -6.15 -4.22
N LEU A 172 9.66 -7.04 -3.69
CA LEU A 172 9.59 -7.37 -2.28
C LEU A 172 9.99 -8.83 -2.11
N GLU A 173 11.08 -9.04 -1.38
CA GLU A 173 11.57 -10.37 -1.06
C GLU A 173 11.13 -10.75 0.35
N PRO A 174 10.76 -12.03 0.59
CA PRO A 174 10.53 -12.53 1.95
C PRO A 174 11.79 -12.37 2.80
N LEU A 175 11.62 -11.87 4.01
CA LEU A 175 12.73 -11.70 4.93
C LEU A 175 13.19 -13.06 5.49
N PRO A 176 14.48 -13.23 5.87
CA PRO A 176 14.97 -14.50 6.40
C PRO A 176 14.14 -15.05 7.57
N MET A 177 13.67 -14.18 8.47
CA MET A 177 12.79 -14.58 9.58
C MET A 177 11.38 -15.00 9.12
N GLU A 178 10.85 -14.39 8.06
CA GLU A 178 9.55 -14.75 7.49
C GLU A 178 9.64 -16.11 6.80
N THR A 179 10.70 -16.32 6.02
CA THR A 179 11.03 -17.61 5.40
C THR A 179 11.20 -18.69 6.46
N ALA A 180 11.93 -18.43 7.54
CA ALA A 180 12.10 -19.39 8.64
C ALA A 180 10.77 -19.74 9.32
N LYS A 181 9.90 -18.75 9.56
CA LYS A 181 8.54 -18.97 10.10
C LYS A 181 7.68 -19.81 9.16
N ALA A 182 7.73 -19.52 7.86
CA ALA A 182 7.00 -20.28 6.84
C ALA A 182 7.48 -21.73 6.78
N LEU A 183 8.80 -21.97 6.74
CA LEU A 183 9.38 -23.33 6.75
C LEU A 183 9.01 -24.10 8.03
N ALA A 184 9.04 -23.45 9.19
CA ALA A 184 8.61 -24.07 10.44
C ALA A 184 7.12 -24.43 10.43
N LEU A 185 6.27 -23.60 9.82
CA LEU A 185 4.84 -23.88 9.65
C LEU A 185 4.62 -25.07 8.71
N LEU A 186 5.34 -25.13 7.59
CA LEU A 186 5.29 -26.25 6.64
C LEU A 186 5.73 -27.56 7.33
N GLY A 187 6.85 -27.54 8.07
CA GLY A 187 7.34 -28.70 8.81
C GLY A 187 6.33 -29.23 9.84
N LYS A 188 5.68 -28.34 10.60
CA LYS A 188 4.61 -28.74 11.55
C LYS A 188 3.40 -29.38 10.89
N ARG A 189 3.16 -29.08 9.61
CA ARG A 189 2.05 -29.63 8.82
C ARG A 189 2.49 -30.79 7.93
N HIS A 190 3.75 -31.24 8.06
CA HIS A 190 4.35 -32.28 7.22
C HIS A 190 4.30 -31.98 5.71
N LEU A 191 4.23 -30.68 5.36
CA LEU A 191 4.22 -30.22 3.98
C LEU A 191 5.65 -30.13 3.47
N ARG A 192 5.92 -30.78 2.33
CA ARG A 192 7.23 -30.70 1.68
C ARG A 192 7.36 -29.34 0.98
N PRO A 193 8.48 -28.61 1.16
CA PRO A 193 8.75 -27.41 0.37
C PRO A 193 8.64 -27.70 -1.13
N ASN A 194 8.07 -26.76 -1.89
CA ASN A 194 7.86 -26.86 -3.33
C ASN A 194 6.96 -28.01 -3.80
N ALA A 195 6.22 -28.67 -2.90
CA ALA A 195 5.30 -29.77 -3.24
C ALA A 195 3.86 -29.47 -2.82
N PHE A 196 3.46 -28.19 -2.90
CA PHE A 196 2.10 -27.78 -2.58
C PHE A 196 1.67 -26.58 -3.44
N ILE A 197 0.37 -26.35 -3.49
CA ILE A 197 -0.25 -25.19 -4.15
C ILE A 197 -0.83 -24.29 -3.06
N ALA A 198 -0.46 -23.01 -3.09
CA ALA A 198 -1.06 -21.99 -2.24
C ALA A 198 -2.29 -21.37 -2.93
N VAL A 199 -3.44 -21.38 -2.26
CA VAL A 199 -4.70 -20.83 -2.79
C VAL A 199 -5.19 -19.72 -1.88
N HIS A 200 -5.26 -18.50 -2.43
CA HIS A 200 -5.86 -17.34 -1.78
C HIS A 200 -7.26 -17.10 -2.33
N ALA A 201 -8.28 -17.67 -1.68
CA ALA A 201 -9.67 -17.57 -2.11
C ALA A 201 -10.41 -16.30 -1.61
N GLY A 202 -9.77 -15.56 -0.70
CA GLY A 202 -10.36 -14.41 -0.05
C GLY A 202 -10.34 -13.12 -0.87
N ALA A 203 -11.30 -12.23 -0.58
CA ALA A 203 -11.32 -10.86 -1.05
C ALA A 203 -12.14 -9.98 -0.10
N SER A 204 -11.79 -8.69 0.03
CA SER A 204 -12.54 -7.76 0.88
C SER A 204 -13.93 -7.40 0.33
N PHE A 205 -14.14 -7.54 -0.98
CA PHE A 205 -15.42 -7.30 -1.64
C PHE A 205 -16.01 -8.61 -2.14
N GLU A 206 -17.23 -8.93 -1.72
CA GLU A 206 -17.90 -10.21 -2.02
C GLU A 206 -18.01 -10.48 -3.52
N GLY A 207 -18.33 -9.46 -4.33
CA GLY A 207 -18.44 -9.62 -5.78
C GLY A 207 -17.13 -9.96 -6.50
N ARG A 208 -15.98 -9.95 -5.80
CA ARG A 208 -14.67 -10.41 -6.31
C ARG A 208 -14.29 -11.80 -5.80
N ARG A 209 -15.10 -12.43 -4.96
CA ARG A 209 -14.84 -13.78 -4.44
C ARG A 209 -15.39 -14.80 -5.44
N TRP A 210 -14.55 -15.75 -5.83
CA TRP A 210 -15.02 -16.89 -6.62
C TRP A 210 -15.73 -17.89 -5.71
N GLN A 211 -16.68 -18.66 -6.27
CA GLN A 211 -17.53 -19.54 -5.48
C GLN A 211 -16.70 -20.65 -4.79
N PRO A 212 -16.92 -20.92 -3.49
CA PRO A 212 -16.20 -21.97 -2.76
C PRO A 212 -16.26 -23.34 -3.43
N GLU A 213 -17.41 -23.69 -4.02
CA GLU A 213 -17.62 -24.96 -4.72
C GLU A 213 -16.71 -25.11 -5.93
N ARG A 214 -16.39 -24.00 -6.61
CA ARG A 214 -15.52 -24.01 -7.78
C ARG A 214 -14.04 -24.05 -7.41
N PHE A 215 -13.65 -23.36 -6.32
CA PHE A 215 -12.33 -23.54 -5.74
C PHE A 215 -12.10 -25.00 -5.33
N ALA A 216 -13.07 -25.62 -4.65
CA ALA A 216 -12.97 -27.01 -4.24
C ALA A 216 -12.81 -27.95 -5.45
N ALA A 217 -13.60 -27.78 -6.50
CA ALA A 217 -13.48 -28.59 -7.72
C ALA A 217 -12.07 -28.52 -8.34
N VAL A 218 -11.53 -27.31 -8.50
CA VAL A 218 -10.16 -27.12 -9.04
C VAL A 218 -9.10 -27.70 -8.11
N ILE A 219 -9.27 -27.56 -6.81
CA ILE A 219 -8.35 -28.14 -5.81
C ILE A 219 -8.33 -29.67 -5.92
N VAL A 220 -9.49 -30.31 -6.00
CA VAL A 220 -9.60 -31.78 -6.12
C VAL A 220 -8.98 -32.27 -7.43
N GLU A 221 -9.26 -31.59 -8.54
CA GLU A 221 -8.72 -31.92 -9.86
C GLU A 221 -7.19 -31.84 -9.87
N ILE A 222 -6.63 -30.69 -9.48
CA ILE A 222 -5.17 -30.50 -9.51
C ILE A 222 -4.47 -31.42 -8.50
N ALA A 223 -5.02 -31.59 -7.29
CA ALA A 223 -4.43 -32.50 -6.30
C ALA A 223 -4.46 -33.96 -6.79
N GLY A 224 -5.54 -34.39 -7.45
CA GLY A 224 -5.67 -35.73 -8.02
C GLY A 224 -4.69 -36.01 -9.15
N GLU A 225 -4.46 -35.05 -10.04
CA GLU A 225 -3.54 -35.20 -11.17
C GLU A 225 -2.07 -35.09 -10.78
N THR A 226 -1.75 -34.20 -9.84
CA THR A 226 -0.35 -33.85 -9.51
C THR A 226 0.16 -34.52 -8.24
N GLY A 227 -0.74 -34.97 -7.35
CA GLY A 227 -0.38 -35.43 -6.01
C GLY A 227 0.18 -34.33 -5.11
N LEU A 228 0.01 -33.06 -5.47
CA LEU A 228 0.46 -31.91 -4.67
C LEU A 228 -0.51 -31.66 -3.51
N ASP A 229 0.06 -31.30 -2.36
CA ASP A 229 -0.74 -30.81 -1.23
C ASP A 229 -1.34 -29.42 -1.56
N VAL A 230 -2.40 -29.04 -0.85
CA VAL A 230 -3.03 -27.71 -1.02
C VAL A 230 -3.04 -26.96 0.30
N VAL A 231 -2.64 -25.69 0.23
CA VAL A 231 -2.60 -24.77 1.35
C VAL A 231 -3.51 -23.58 1.07
N LEU A 232 -4.60 -23.45 1.83
CA LEU A 232 -5.42 -22.24 1.79
C LEU A 232 -4.75 -21.14 2.62
N VAL A 233 -4.53 -19.98 2.00
CA VAL A 233 -3.95 -18.80 2.64
C VAL A 233 -4.97 -17.67 2.70
N GLY A 234 -5.01 -16.94 3.82
CA GLY A 234 -5.95 -15.85 4.03
C GLY A 234 -5.87 -15.26 5.43
N GLY A 235 -6.58 -14.15 5.63
CA GLY A 235 -6.71 -13.49 6.93
C GLY A 235 -7.79 -14.12 7.82
N PRO A 236 -7.91 -13.68 9.09
CA PRO A 236 -8.94 -14.18 10.02
C PRO A 236 -10.37 -14.03 9.49
N ASP A 237 -10.65 -12.92 8.80
CA ASP A 237 -11.97 -12.61 8.22
C ASP A 237 -12.33 -13.52 7.02
N GLU A 238 -11.39 -14.33 6.54
CA GLU A 238 -11.55 -15.22 5.39
C GLU A 238 -11.65 -16.69 5.81
N ARG A 239 -11.65 -16.96 7.12
CA ARG A 239 -11.71 -18.31 7.68
C ARG A 239 -12.96 -19.08 7.27
N GLU A 240 -14.12 -18.44 7.31
CA GLU A 240 -15.39 -19.08 6.92
C GLU A 240 -15.36 -19.54 5.45
N ILE A 241 -14.77 -18.73 4.57
CA ILE A 241 -14.62 -19.07 3.15
C ILE A 241 -13.71 -20.28 3.00
N ALA A 242 -12.56 -20.28 3.70
CA ALA A 242 -11.63 -21.41 3.68
C ALA A 242 -12.29 -22.70 4.20
N GLU A 243 -13.03 -22.63 5.30
CA GLU A 243 -13.76 -23.78 5.87
C GLU A 243 -14.81 -24.32 4.90
N ARG A 244 -15.52 -23.45 4.17
CA ARG A 244 -16.48 -23.88 3.14
C ARG A 244 -15.83 -24.60 1.97
N ILE A 245 -14.63 -24.20 1.57
CA ILE A 245 -13.84 -24.86 0.52
C ILE A 245 -13.40 -26.24 1.02
N VAL A 246 -12.80 -26.30 2.22
CA VAL A 246 -12.33 -27.56 2.82
C VAL A 246 -13.45 -28.58 3.00
N ALA A 247 -14.66 -28.14 3.35
CA ALA A 247 -15.82 -29.03 3.50
C ALA A 247 -16.29 -29.67 2.16
N ARG A 248 -15.73 -29.25 1.02
CA ARG A 248 -16.11 -29.67 -0.34
C ARG A 248 -14.95 -30.31 -1.12
N THR A 249 -13.76 -30.36 -0.53
CA THR A 249 -12.55 -31.03 -1.06
C THR A 249 -12.36 -32.36 -0.37
#